data_AF-A0A1C7GPK1-F1
#
_entry.id   AF-A0A1C7GPK1-F1
#
_cell.length_a   1.000
_cell.length_b   1.000
_cell.length_c   1.000
_cell.angle_alpha   90.00
_cell.angle_beta   90.00
_cell.angle_gamma   90.00
#
_symmetry.space_group_name_H-M   'P 1'
#
loop_
_entity.id
_entity.type
_entity.pdbx_description
1 polymer ?
#
loop_
_entity_poly.entity_id
_entity_poly.type
_entity_poly.pdbx_seq_one_letter_code
_entity_poly.pdbx_strand_id
1 'polypeptide(L)'
;MRPSLHPQVKRRALIAAGVLLALCLGAAAILLLRPECLILKYTGLYCAGCGTQRMVAALLRGDFRGALGQNLFMLAFLPGAGIYIVVELLRFTQGKRPLYRSKAFIPALCAALGLGLMFTVLRNLPGFQWLAPSWAGP
;
A
#
# COMPACT_ATOMS: atom_id res chain seq x y z
N MET A 1 29.37 -1.76 31.71
CA MET A 1 29.27 -2.88 30.76
C MET A 1 28.24 -2.55 29.68
N ARG A 2 28.67 -2.20 28.46
CA ARG A 2 27.76 -2.08 27.30
C ARG A 2 27.48 -3.51 26.82
N PRO A 3 26.24 -4.04 26.90
CA PRO A 3 25.94 -5.32 26.29
C PRO A 3 26.29 -5.21 24.81
N SER A 4 26.94 -6.24 24.27
CA SER A 4 27.38 -6.28 22.88
C SER A 4 26.22 -5.86 21.96
N LEU A 5 26.33 -4.70 21.31
CA LEU A 5 25.28 -4.21 20.40
C LEU A 5 25.16 -5.12 19.16
N HIS A 6 26.20 -5.89 18.85
CA HIS A 6 26.34 -6.66 17.62
C HIS A 6 25.35 -7.83 17.47
N PRO A 7 25.09 -8.68 18.49
CA PRO A 7 24.09 -9.76 18.40
C PRO A 7 22.65 -9.24 18.34
N GLN A 8 22.35 -8.15 19.04
CA GLN A 8 21.03 -7.52 19.06
C GLN A 8 20.68 -6.88 17.71
N VAL A 9 21.63 -6.19 17.07
CA VAL A 9 21.46 -5.62 15.73
C VAL A 9 21.30 -6.72 14.68
N LYS A 10 22.10 -7.79 14.73
CA LYS A 10 21.94 -8.96 13.84
C LYS A 10 20.55 -9.58 13.94
N ARG A 11 20.06 -9.81 15.17
CA ARG A 11 18.70 -10.36 15.39
C ARG A 11 17.61 -9.44 14.82
N ARG A 12 17.70 -8.13 15.06
CA ARG A 12 16.72 -7.16 14.53
C ARG A 12 16.76 -7.06 13.02
N ALA A 13 17.94 -7.13 12.41
CA ALA A 13 18.10 -7.16 10.96
C ALA A 13 17.47 -8.42 10.34
N LEU A 14 17.68 -9.59 10.94
CA LEU A 14 17.03 -10.83 10.50
C LEU A 14 15.51 -10.76 10.59
N ILE A 15 14.97 -10.19 11.68
CA ILE A 15 13.53 -9.96 11.83
C ILE A 15 13.03 -9.02 10.73
N ALA A 16 13.71 -7.88 10.51
CA ALA A 16 13.32 -6.92 9.49
C ALA A 16 13.34 -7.52 8.08
N ALA A 17 14.38 -8.30 7.75
CA ALA A 17 14.49 -9.02 6.49
C ALA A 17 13.38 -10.07 6.33
N GLY A 18 13.09 -10.83 7.39
CA GLY A 18 12.00 -11.80 7.40
C GLY A 18 10.62 -11.16 7.18
N VAL A 19 10.36 -10.01 7.82
CA VAL A 19 9.12 -9.23 7.61
C VAL A 19 9.04 -8.73 6.18
N LEU A 20 10.11 -8.15 5.64
CA LEU A 20 10.13 -7.66 4.27
C LEU A 20 9.89 -8.80 3.27
N LEU A 21 10.55 -9.94 3.46
CA LEU A 21 10.35 -11.13 2.63
C LEU A 21 8.90 -11.61 2.68
N ALA A 22 8.30 -11.70 3.88
CA ALA A 22 6.91 -12.10 4.04
C ALA A 22 5.93 -11.13 3.32
N LEU A 23 6.19 -9.81 3.40
CA LEU A 23 5.40 -8.80 2.69
C LEU A 23 5.53 -8.96 1.17
N CYS A 24 6.75 -9.17 0.66
CA CYS A 24 6.99 -9.40 -0.76
C CYS A 24 6.32 -10.68 -1.27
N LEU A 25 6.42 -11.78 -0.52
CA LEU A 25 5.77 -13.04 -0.86
C LEU A 25 4.25 -12.92 -0.81
N GLY A 26 3.69 -12.22 0.19
CA GLY A 26 2.26 -11.94 0.27
C GLY A 26 1.76 -11.11 -0.92
N ALA A 27 2.49 -10.05 -1.28
CA ALA A 27 2.18 -9.24 -2.45
C ALA A 27 2.25 -10.05 -3.75
N ALA A 28 3.28 -10.88 -3.92
CA ALA A 28 3.41 -11.78 -5.06
C ALA A 28 2.25 -12.78 -5.12
N ALA A 29 1.88 -13.40 -3.99
CA ALA A 29 0.75 -14.31 -3.91
C ALA A 29 -0.57 -13.62 -4.30
N ILE A 30 -0.81 -12.38 -3.84
CA ILE A 30 -1.99 -11.59 -4.22
C ILE A 30 -2.01 -11.29 -5.73
N LEU A 31 -0.86 -11.03 -6.34
CA LEU A 31 -0.75 -10.79 -7.78
C LEU A 31 -0.92 -12.05 -8.61
N LEU A 32 -0.49 -13.21 -8.10
CA LEU A 32 -0.62 -14.50 -8.77
C LEU A 32 -2.03 -15.09 -8.64
N LEU A 33 -2.58 -15.09 -7.42
CA LEU A 33 -3.89 -15.69 -7.12
C LEU A 33 -5.06 -14.83 -7.56
N ARG A 34 -4.85 -13.51 -7.75
CA ARG A 34 -5.85 -12.56 -8.24
C ARG A 34 -7.22 -12.70 -7.54
N PRO A 35 -7.28 -12.69 -6.20
CA PRO A 35 -8.55 -12.79 -5.49
C PRO A 35 -9.55 -11.72 -5.92
N GLU A 36 -10.82 -12.10 -5.99
CA GLU A 36 -11.93 -11.19 -6.29
C GLU A 36 -12.09 -10.13 -5.19
N CYS A 37 -12.55 -8.93 -5.57
CA CYS A 37 -12.88 -7.90 -4.60
C CYS A 37 -14.26 -8.17 -4.00
N LEU A 38 -14.28 -8.59 -2.72
CA LEU A 38 -15.53 -8.89 -2.01
C LEU A 38 -16.44 -7.67 -1.88
N ILE A 39 -15.88 -6.48 -1.68
CA ILE A 39 -16.67 -5.24 -1.59
C ILE A 39 -17.44 -5.03 -2.90
N LEU A 40 -16.75 -5.00 -4.03
CA LEU A 40 -17.39 -4.84 -5.33
C LEU A 40 -18.41 -5.97 -5.61
N LYS A 41 -18.07 -7.21 -5.25
CA LYS A 41 -18.94 -8.37 -5.47
C LYS A 41 -20.27 -8.26 -4.71
N TYR A 42 -20.25 -7.75 -3.48
CA TYR A 42 -21.44 -7.72 -2.62
C TYR A 42 -22.17 -6.37 -2.64
N THR A 43 -21.47 -5.25 -2.84
CA THR A 43 -22.08 -3.91 -2.81
C THR A 43 -22.23 -3.28 -4.19
N GLY A 44 -21.53 -3.78 -5.21
CA GLY A 44 -21.43 -3.13 -6.51
C GLY A 44 -20.61 -1.83 -6.50
N LEU A 45 -20.03 -1.43 -5.36
CA LEU A 45 -19.29 -0.18 -5.23
C LEU A 45 -17.78 -0.39 -5.34
N TYR A 46 -17.11 0.54 -6.02
CA TYR A 46 -15.65 0.57 -6.11
C TYR A 46 -15.04 1.19 -4.86
N CYS A 47 -14.28 0.42 -4.07
CA CYS A 47 -13.51 0.95 -2.94
C CYS A 47 -12.19 1.59 -3.40
N ALA A 48 -11.48 2.29 -2.51
CA ALA A 48 -10.17 2.88 -2.79
C ALA A 48 -9.11 1.88 -3.28
N GLY A 49 -9.26 0.59 -2.94
CA GLY A 49 -8.36 -0.48 -3.38
C GLY A 49 -8.75 -1.16 -4.69
N CYS A 50 -9.93 -0.91 -5.25
CA CYS A 50 -10.35 -1.55 -6.50
C CYS A 50 -9.42 -1.13 -7.66
N GLY A 51 -8.89 -2.12 -8.39
CA GLY A 51 -7.98 -1.90 -9.52
C GLY A 51 -6.48 -2.02 -9.17
N THR A 52 -6.08 -2.10 -7.90
CA THR A 52 -4.65 -2.10 -7.51
C THR A 52 -3.86 -3.27 -8.10
N GLN A 53 -4.41 -4.48 -8.16
CA GLN A 53 -3.71 -5.62 -8.76
C GLN A 53 -3.42 -5.40 -10.25
N ARG A 54 -4.39 -4.82 -10.98
CA ARG A 54 -4.22 -4.49 -12.40
C ARG A 54 -3.30 -3.31 -12.60
N MET A 55 -3.33 -2.32 -11.70
CA MET A 55 -2.40 -1.20 -11.67
C MET A 55 -0.96 -1.70 -11.52
N VAL A 56 -0.68 -2.55 -10.53
CA VAL A 56 0.66 -3.13 -10.33
C VAL A 56 1.06 -3.98 -11.52
N ALA A 57 0.17 -4.81 -12.07
CA ALA A 57 0.46 -5.58 -13.27
C ALA A 57 0.78 -4.71 -14.50
N ALA A 58 0.15 -3.55 -14.64
CA ALA A 58 0.46 -2.58 -15.70
C ALA A 58 1.85 -1.95 -15.48
N LEU A 59 2.17 -1.53 -14.26
CA LEU A 59 3.50 -1.01 -13.90
C LEU A 59 4.61 -2.04 -14.16
N LEU A 60 4.39 -3.32 -13.82
CA LEU A 60 5.36 -4.38 -14.07
C LEU A 60 5.60 -4.63 -15.57
N ARG A 61 4.66 -4.26 -16.43
CA ARG A 61 4.81 -4.28 -17.90
C ARG A 61 5.37 -2.98 -18.48
N GLY A 62 5.68 -1.98 -17.64
CA GLY A 62 6.10 -0.65 -18.07
C GLY A 62 4.96 0.26 -18.57
N ASP A 63 3.70 -0.15 -18.40
CA ASP A 63 2.54 0.62 -18.84
C ASP A 63 2.04 1.56 -17.73
N PHE A 64 2.65 2.74 -17.66
CA PHE A 64 2.27 3.79 -16.70
C PHE A 64 0.89 4.38 -16.99
N ARG A 65 0.54 4.55 -18.26
CA ARG A 65 -0.75 5.13 -18.65
C ARG A 65 -1.90 4.19 -18.29
N GLY A 66 -1.73 2.90 -18.53
CA GLY A 66 -2.66 1.87 -18.08
C GLY A 66 -2.75 1.82 -16.57
N ALA A 67 -1.63 1.93 -15.84
CA ALA A 67 -1.64 1.95 -14.38
C ALA A 67 -2.46 3.12 -13.80
N LEU A 68 -2.31 4.32 -14.35
CA LEU A 68 -3.10 5.51 -13.97
C LEU A 68 -4.61 5.26 -14.12
N GLY A 69 -5.01 4.65 -15.24
CA GLY A 69 -6.41 4.30 -15.50
C GLY A 69 -6.96 3.17 -14.62
N GLN A 70 -6.12 2.45 -13.87
CA GLN A 70 -6.57 1.40 -12.96
C GLN A 70 -6.86 1.94 -11.55
N ASN A 71 -5.91 2.69 -10.97
CA ASN A 71 -6.07 3.23 -9.62
C ASN A 71 -5.10 4.38 -9.34
N LEU A 72 -5.53 5.62 -9.57
CA LEU A 72 -4.73 6.82 -9.32
C LEU A 72 -4.33 6.98 -7.85
N PHE A 73 -5.26 6.73 -6.93
CA PHE A 73 -5.01 6.88 -5.49
C PHE A 73 -3.91 5.93 -5.01
N MET A 74 -4.05 4.64 -5.33
CA MET A 74 -3.06 3.62 -4.92
C MET A 74 -1.72 3.81 -5.64
N LEU A 75 -1.70 4.35 -6.86
CA LEU A 75 -0.47 4.67 -7.56
C LEU A 75 0.36 5.71 -6.79
N ALA A 76 -0.29 6.72 -6.19
CA ALA A 76 0.38 7.72 -5.37
C ALA A 76 0.66 7.23 -3.94
N PHE A 77 -0.27 6.47 -3.36
CA PHE A 77 -0.20 6.03 -1.96
C PHE A 77 0.81 4.90 -1.72
N LEU A 78 0.88 3.89 -2.61
CA LEU A 78 1.75 2.73 -2.41
C LEU A 78 3.24 3.08 -2.29
N PRO A 79 3.82 3.95 -3.14
CA PRO A 79 5.23 4.35 -2.99
C PRO A 79 5.51 5.00 -1.63
N GLY A 80 4.63 5.88 -1.17
CA GLY A 80 4.74 6.52 0.14
C GLY A 80 4.66 5.50 1.29
N ALA A 81 3.70 4.57 1.22
CA ALA A 81 3.56 3.49 2.20
C ALA A 81 4.78 2.55 2.18
N GLY A 82 5.33 2.23 1.01
CA GLY A 82 6.54 1.43 0.86
C GLY A 82 7.77 2.09 1.48
N ILE A 83 7.97 3.38 1.22
CA ILE A 83 9.04 4.18 1.85
C ILE A 83 8.86 4.19 3.37
N TYR A 84 7.64 4.40 3.86
CA TYR A 84 7.34 4.38 5.29
C TYR A 84 7.73 3.05 5.94
N ILE A 85 7.35 1.91 5.33
CA ILE A 85 7.70 0.57 5.81
C ILE A 85 9.23 0.39 5.85
N VAL A 86 9.93 0.76 4.78
CA VAL A 86 11.40 0.63 4.73
C VAL A 86 12.07 1.49 5.81
N VAL A 87 11.66 2.75 5.96
CA VAL A 87 12.20 3.64 7.00
C VAL A 87 11.92 3.11 8.40
N GLU A 88 10.74 2.55 8.62
CA GLU A 88 10.37 1.96 9.90
C GLU A 88 11.21 0.72 10.24
N LEU A 89 11.41 -0.17 9.26
CA LEU A 89 12.31 -1.32 9.40
C LEU A 89 13.75 -0.88 9.67
N LEU A 90 14.25 0.14 8.97
CA LEU A 90 15.58 0.70 9.21
C LEU A 90 15.70 1.27 10.63
N ARG A 91 14.71 2.04 11.10
CA ARG A 91 14.67 2.56 12.47
C ARG A 91 14.64 1.44 13.50
N PHE A 92 13.89 0.38 13.24
CA PHE A 92 13.85 -0.81 14.09
C PHE A 92 15.24 -1.47 14.20
N THR A 93 15.94 -1.67 13.08
CA THR A 93 17.31 -2.22 13.11
C THR A 93 18.29 -1.33 13.89
N GLN A 94 18.12 -0.01 13.78
CA GLN A 94 18.94 0.99 14.48
C GLN A 94 18.53 1.19 15.95
N GLY A 95 17.46 0.54 16.43
CA GLY A 95 16.93 0.74 17.79
C GLY A 95 16.38 2.14 18.04
N LYS A 96 16.07 2.88 16.99
CA LYS A 96 15.47 4.22 17.08
C LYS A 96 13.99 4.11 17.42
N ARG A 97 13.43 5.22 17.91
CA ARG A 97 11.98 5.28 18.17
C ARG A 97 11.20 5.12 16.86
N PRO A 98 10.15 4.27 16.85
CA PRO A 98 9.32 4.03 15.69
C PRO A 98 8.55 5.29 15.25
N LEU A 99 8.30 5.44 13.95
CA LEU A 99 7.56 6.57 13.39
C LEU A 99 6.08 6.53 13.77
N TYR A 100 5.50 5.35 13.97
CA TYR A 100 4.10 5.24 14.39
C TYR A 100 3.84 5.83 15.78
N ARG A 101 4.90 6.05 16.59
CA ARG A 101 4.82 6.77 17.88
C ARG A 101 5.02 8.28 17.75
N SER A 102 5.26 8.80 16.56
CA SER A 102 5.38 10.24 16.34
C SER A 102 4.00 10.91 16.44
N LYS A 103 3.95 12.16 16.92
CA LYS A 103 2.71 12.95 16.98
C LYS A 103 2.08 13.18 15.60
N ALA A 104 2.88 13.09 14.54
CA ALA A 104 2.44 13.26 13.16
C ALA A 104 1.77 12.00 12.57
N PHE A 105 1.93 10.83 13.18
CA PHE A 105 1.42 9.58 12.62
C PHE A 105 -0.12 9.54 12.56
N ILE A 106 -0.80 9.88 13.65
CA ILE A 106 -2.28 9.86 13.69
C ILE A 106 -2.86 10.86 12.68
N PRO A 107 -2.43 12.14 12.61
CA PRO A 107 -2.89 13.05 11.56
C PRO A 107 -2.63 12.53 10.14
N ALA A 108 -1.45 11.97 9.88
CA ALA A 108 -1.11 11.44 8.55
C ALA A 108 -1.99 10.23 8.18
N LEU A 109 -2.25 9.33 9.14
CA LEU A 109 -3.14 8.19 8.96
C LEU A 109 -4.58 8.65 8.69
N CYS A 110 -5.10 9.59 9.49
CA CYS A 110 -6.42 10.17 9.27
C CYS A 110 -6.53 10.85 7.90
N ALA A 111 -5.50 11.58 7.47
CA ALA A 111 -5.46 12.20 6.15
C ALA A 111 -5.48 11.15 5.03
N ALA A 112 -4.68 10.07 5.14
CA ALA A 112 -4.65 8.99 4.18
C ALA A 112 -6.02 8.26 4.08
N LEU A 113 -6.64 7.97 5.22
CA LEU A 113 -7.96 7.36 5.28
C LEU A 113 -9.05 8.28 4.72
N GLY A 114 -9.00 9.57 5.08
CA GLY A 114 -9.93 10.59 4.56
C GLY A 114 -9.82 10.76 3.05
N LEU A 115 -8.60 10.81 2.51
CA LEU A 115 -8.36 10.84 1.06
C LEU A 115 -8.84 9.55 0.38
N GLY A 116 -8.62 8.39 0.99
CA GLY A 116 -9.12 7.12 0.47
C GLY A 116 -10.65 7.06 0.45
N LEU A 117 -11.31 7.57 1.49
CA LEU A 117 -12.76 7.67 1.56
C LEU A 117 -13.30 8.65 0.53
N MET A 118 -12.70 9.85 0.43
CA MET A 118 -13.05 10.84 -0.58
C MET A 118 -12.92 10.27 -2.00
N PHE A 119 -11.81 9.57 -2.29
CA PHE A 119 -11.60 8.90 -3.58
C PHE A 119 -12.63 7.79 -3.83
N THR A 120 -13.01 7.04 -2.79
CA THR A 120 -14.08 6.04 -2.86
C THR A 120 -15.41 6.69 -3.20
N VAL A 121 -15.77 7.81 -2.58
CA VAL A 121 -17.02 8.52 -2.90
C VAL A 121 -16.99 9.05 -4.33
N LEU A 122 -15.93 9.79 -4.68
CA LEU A 122 -15.80 10.40 -6.01
C LEU A 122 -15.89 9.37 -7.13
N ARG A 123 -15.21 8.22 -7.01
CA ARG A 123 -15.20 7.22 -8.10
C ARG A 123 -16.51 6.48 -8.32
N ASN A 124 -17.49 6.63 -7.42
CA ASN A 124 -18.84 6.05 -7.56
C ASN A 124 -19.90 7.10 -7.93
N LEU A 125 -19.54 8.39 -8.03
CA LEU A 125 -20.47 9.46 -8.38
C LEU A 125 -20.60 9.65 -9.91
N PRO A 126 -21.79 10.03 -10.41
CA PRO A 126 -21.97 10.39 -11.82
C PRO A 126 -21.10 11.61 -12.16
N GLY A 127 -20.45 11.58 -13.32
CA GLY A 127 -19.48 12.62 -13.75
C GLY A 127 -18.02 12.34 -13.35
N PHE A 128 -17.77 11.43 -12.41
CA PHE A 128 -16.42 11.06 -11.93
C PHE A 128 -16.05 9.60 -12.23
N GLN A 129 -16.78 8.94 -13.11
CA GLN A 129 -16.56 7.53 -13.50
C GLN A 129 -15.19 7.27 -14.13
N TRP A 130 -14.51 8.30 -14.64
CA TRP A 130 -13.13 8.19 -15.12
C TRP A 130 -12.12 7.83 -14.00
N LEU A 131 -12.50 7.99 -12.73
CA LEU A 131 -11.74 7.51 -11.56
C LEU A 131 -12.02 6.03 -11.25
N ALA A 132 -13.09 5.45 -11.82
CA ALA A 132 -13.32 4.01 -11.75
C ALA A 132 -12.25 3.28 -12.57
N PRO A 133 -11.96 2.01 -12.27
CA PRO A 133 -10.97 1.26 -13.03
C PRO A 133 -11.34 1.19 -14.52
N SER A 134 -10.38 1.29 -15.43
CA SER A 134 -10.69 1.37 -16.88
C SER A 134 -11.38 0.13 -17.48
N TRP A 135 -11.40 -1.01 -16.78
CA TRP A 135 -12.17 -2.21 -17.17
C TRP A 135 -13.61 -2.17 -16.69
N ALA A 136 -13.91 -1.31 -15.73
CA ALA A 136 -15.25 -1.01 -15.23
C ALA A 136 -15.94 0.04 -16.10
N GLY A 137 -15.67 0.03 -17.41
CA GLY A 137 -16.25 0.98 -18.36
C GLY A 137 -17.78 1.06 -18.24
N PRO A 138 -18.40 2.13 -18.77
CA PRO A 138 -19.85 2.18 -18.91
C PRO A 138 -20.39 0.98 -19.70
#